data_AF-A0A6I4HU84-F1
#
_entry.id   AF-A0A6I4HU84-F1
#
_cell.length_a   1.000
_cell.length_b   1.000
_cell.length_c   1.000
_cell.angle_alpha   90.00
_cell.angle_beta   90.00
_cell.angle_gamma   90.00
#
_symmetry.space_group_name_H-M   'P 1'
#
loop_
_entity.id
_entity.type
_entity.pdbx_description
1 polymer ?
#
loop_
_entity_poly.entity_id
_entity_poly.type
_entity_poly.pdbx_seq_one_letter_code
_entity_poly.pdbx_strand_id
1 'polypeptide(L)'
;MGCHADGITYVVPVHYVYETPYTYAHLSEGLELNLTRKNPEACFEVDDINDFFNWRAVICWGIFEEIKDINEQQLAMQISFLYFLVE
;
A
#
# COMPACT_ATOMS: atom_id res chain seq x y z
N MET A 1 -3.44 -4.10 -1.31
CA MET A 1 -2.05 -4.55 -1.59
C MET A 1 -2.06 -6.06 -1.77
N GLY A 2 -1.39 -6.57 -2.80
CA GLY A 2 -1.17 -7.99 -3.02
C GLY A 2 0.31 -8.35 -2.89
N CYS A 3 0.61 -9.46 -2.23
CA CYS A 3 1.97 -10.00 -2.06
C CYS A 3 1.96 -11.53 -2.17
N HIS A 4 3.13 -12.13 -2.46
CA HIS A 4 3.24 -13.58 -2.62
C HIS A 4 4.58 -14.11 -2.11
N ALA A 5 4.54 -15.11 -1.22
CA ALA A 5 5.71 -15.90 -0.86
C ALA A 5 5.28 -17.31 -0.42
N ASP A 6 6.19 -18.28 -0.50
CA ASP A 6 5.97 -19.66 -0.05
C ASP A 6 4.71 -20.33 -0.64
N GLY A 7 4.34 -19.99 -1.87
CA GLY A 7 3.15 -20.52 -2.54
C GLY A 7 1.82 -19.92 -2.07
N ILE A 8 1.86 -18.89 -1.20
CA ILE A 8 0.69 -18.18 -0.71
C ILE A 8 0.62 -16.80 -1.36
N THR A 9 -0.48 -16.54 -2.07
CA THR A 9 -0.85 -15.18 -2.50
C THR A 9 -1.80 -14.60 -1.46
N TYR A 10 -1.46 -13.41 -0.95
CA TYR A 10 -2.24 -12.73 0.06
C TYR A 10 -2.61 -11.32 -0.41
N VAL A 11 -3.89 -10.99 -0.27
CA VAL A 11 -4.46 -9.68 -0.62
C VAL A 11 -5.02 -9.07 0.66
N VAL A 12 -4.52 -7.89 0.99
CA VAL A 12 -4.87 -7.17 2.22
C VAL A 12 -5.30 -5.73 1.89
N PRO A 13 -6.41 -5.24 2.47
CA PRO A 13 -6.73 -3.81 2.39
C PRO A 13 -5.71 -3.02 3.21
N VAL A 14 -5.26 -1.90 2.68
CA VAL A 14 -4.33 -1.01 3.38
C VAL A 14 -4.81 0.42 3.24
N HIS A 15 -4.66 1.20 4.31
CA HIS A 15 -4.70 2.65 4.17
C HIS A 15 -3.44 3.09 3.43
N TYR A 16 -3.61 3.95 2.44
CA TYR A 16 -2.51 4.40 1.62
C TYR A 16 -2.57 5.89 1.34
N VAL A 17 -1.42 6.41 0.94
CA VAL A 17 -1.25 7.73 0.35
C VAL A 17 -0.43 7.55 -0.91
N TYR A 18 -0.82 8.23 -1.98
CA TYR A 18 0.00 8.32 -3.18
C TYR A 18 0.71 9.68 -3.23
N GLU A 19 2.04 9.67 -3.24
CA GLU A 19 2.89 10.84 -3.44
C GLU A 19 3.97 10.44 -4.44
N THR A 20 3.90 11.01 -5.66
CA THR A 20 4.69 10.53 -6.80
C THR A 20 6.19 10.49 -6.46
N PRO A 21 6.91 9.38 -6.72
CA PRO A 21 6.48 8.16 -7.42
C PRO A 21 6.01 7.00 -6.51
N TYR A 22 5.75 7.25 -5.23
CA TYR A 22 5.56 6.22 -4.21
C TYR A 22 4.12 6.11 -3.73
N THR A 23 3.76 4.89 -3.30
CA THR A 23 2.57 4.64 -2.50
C THR A 23 3.01 4.30 -1.09
N TYR A 24 2.65 5.12 -0.12
CA TYR A 24 2.91 4.90 1.29
C TYR A 24 1.74 4.15 1.89
N ALA A 25 2.00 3.14 2.70
CA ALA A 25 0.98 2.41 3.45
C ALA A 25 1.41 2.20 4.89
N HIS A 26 0.47 2.27 5.82
CA HIS A 26 0.71 1.91 7.20
C HIS A 26 0.30 0.46 7.45
N LEU A 27 1.27 -0.36 7.85
CA LEU A 27 1.11 -1.80 8.08
C LEU A 27 1.53 -2.13 9.50
N SER A 28 0.77 -2.99 10.16
CA SER A 28 1.18 -3.56 11.45
C SER A 28 2.02 -4.81 11.23
N GLU A 29 2.72 -5.28 12.26
CA GLU A 29 3.34 -6.61 12.22
C GLU A 29 2.27 -7.68 11.92
N GLY A 30 2.52 -8.50 10.91
CA GLY A 30 1.46 -9.32 10.31
C GLY A 30 1.97 -10.27 9.22
N LEU A 31 1.03 -11.01 8.62
CA LEU A 31 1.35 -11.99 7.58
C LEU A 31 1.88 -11.29 6.32
N GLU A 32 1.22 -10.22 5.89
CA GLU A 32 1.62 -9.42 4.74
C GLU A 32 3.06 -8.93 4.85
N LEU A 33 3.46 -8.42 6.02
CA LEU A 33 4.82 -7.93 6.27
C LEU A 33 5.84 -9.09 6.27
N ASN A 34 5.47 -10.25 6.81
CA ASN A 34 6.32 -11.44 6.76
C ASN A 34 6.49 -11.98 5.33
N LEU A 35 5.44 -11.92 4.50
CA LEU A 35 5.51 -12.32 3.09
C LEU A 35 6.35 -11.33 2.28
N THR A 36 6.17 -10.02 2.47
CA THR A 36 6.94 -9.00 1.73
C THR A 36 8.42 -8.95 2.13
N ARG A 37 8.75 -9.25 3.40
CA ARG A 37 10.14 -9.44 3.85
C ARG A 37 10.83 -10.64 3.17
N LYS A 38 10.07 -11.67 2.77
CA LYS A 38 10.59 -12.85 2.04
C LYS A 38 10.66 -12.62 0.54
N ASN A 39 9.63 -11.98 -0.02
CA ASN A 39 9.58 -11.57 -1.42
C ASN A 39 8.99 -10.16 -1.52
N PRO A 40 9.82 -9.15 -1.86
CA PRO A 40 9.37 -7.76 -1.85
C PRO A 40 8.54 -7.41 -3.09
N GLU A 41 8.41 -8.29 -4.08
CA GLU A 41 7.51 -8.03 -5.21
C GLU A 41 6.05 -7.97 -4.75
N ALA A 42 5.41 -6.84 -5.01
CA ALA A 42 4.04 -6.58 -4.63
C ALA A 42 3.26 -5.93 -5.79
N CYS A 43 1.94 -6.06 -5.74
CA CYS A 43 1.04 -5.23 -6.53
C CYS A 43 0.17 -4.37 -5.61
N PHE A 44 -0.28 -3.25 -6.16
CA PHE A 44 -1.22 -2.38 -5.51
C PHE A 44 -2.33 -2.03 -6.49
N GLU A 45 -3.55 -2.06 -5.99
CA GLU A 45 -4.77 -1.89 -6.78
C GLU A 45 -5.68 -0.94 -6.04
N VAL A 46 -6.25 -0.01 -6.79
CA VAL A 46 -7.26 0.94 -6.33
C VAL A 46 -8.37 0.97 -7.36
N ASP A 47 -9.60 1.06 -6.87
CA ASP A 47 -10.78 1.23 -7.68
C ASP A 47 -11.53 2.52 -7.28
N ASP A 48 -12.29 3.04 -8.24
CA ASP A 48 -13.25 4.12 -8.06
C ASP A 48 -14.55 3.65 -8.71
N ILE A 49 -15.46 3.17 -7.86
CA ILE A 49 -16.71 2.51 -8.25
C ILE A 49 -17.88 3.47 -8.00
N ASN A 50 -18.46 4.01 -9.06
CA ASN A 50 -19.71 4.78 -8.95
C ASN A 50 -20.94 3.86 -9.00
N ASP A 51 -20.96 2.92 -9.94
CA ASP A 51 -22.00 1.89 -10.08
C ASP A 51 -21.48 0.66 -10.85
N PHE A 52 -22.36 -0.29 -11.12
CA PHE A 52 -22.04 -1.56 -11.77
C PHE A 52 -21.39 -1.43 -13.16
N PHE A 53 -21.71 -0.37 -13.90
CA PHE A 53 -21.20 -0.12 -15.26
C PHE A 53 -20.17 1.01 -15.31
N ASN A 54 -20.16 1.90 -14.31
CA ASN A 54 -19.28 3.06 -14.25
C ASN A 54 -18.26 2.90 -13.12
N TRP A 55 -17.17 2.21 -13.42
CA TRP A 55 -16.03 2.06 -12.53
C TRP A 55 -14.72 2.14 -13.30
N ARG A 56 -13.65 2.51 -12.60
CA ARG A 56 -12.29 2.51 -13.12
C ARG A 56 -11.37 1.92 -12.06
N ALA A 57 -10.31 1.24 -12.51
CA ALA A 57 -9.30 0.68 -11.62
C ALA A 57 -7.90 0.92 -12.17
N VAL A 58 -6.94 1.03 -11.27
CA VAL A 58 -5.51 1.11 -11.59
C VAL A 58 -4.80 0.03 -10.80
N ILE A 59 -3.97 -0.74 -11.49
CA ILE A 59 -3.06 -1.71 -10.88
C ILE A 59 -1.63 -1.29 -11.19
N CYS A 60 -0.79 -1.24 -10.17
CA CYS A 60 0.64 -1.07 -10.32
C CYS A 60 1.40 -2.24 -9.68
N TRP A 61 2.60 -2.47 -10.18
CA TRP A 61 3.56 -3.41 -9.64
C TRP A 61 4.75 -2.63 -9.11
N GLY A 62 5.31 -3.08 -8.00
CA GLY A 62 6.42 -2.41 -7.35
C GLY A 62 7.15 -3.31 -6.36
N ILE A 63 8.11 -2.71 -5.67
CA ILE A 63 8.91 -3.34 -4.64
C ILE A 63 8.48 -2.75 -3.29
N PHE A 64 8.15 -3.63 -2.35
CA PHE A 64 7.83 -3.26 -0.98
C PHE A 64 9.10 -2.91 -0.21
N GLU A 65 9.10 -1.75 0.44
CA GLU A 65 10.21 -1.27 1.25
C GLU A 65 9.72 -0.82 2.62
N GLU A 66 10.34 -1.33 3.69
CA GLU A 66 10.07 -0.85 5.05
C GLU A 66 10.84 0.45 5.30
N ILE A 67 10.11 1.52 5.61
CA ILE A 67 10.71 2.78 6.06
C ILE A 67 11.23 2.57 7.49
N LYS A 68 12.55 2.62 7.65
CA LYS A 68 13.23 2.43 8.95
C LYS A 68 13.72 3.72 9.56
N ASP A 69 13.90 4.77 8.76
CA ASP A 69 14.28 6.08 9.28
C ASP A 69 13.09 6.75 9.96
N ILE A 70 13.30 7.21 11.20
CA ILE A 70 12.23 7.78 12.02
C ILE A 70 11.69 9.10 11.45
N ASN A 71 12.52 9.87 10.74
CA ASN A 71 12.09 11.13 10.14
C ASN A 71 11.24 10.86 8.90
N GLU A 72 11.62 9.87 8.09
CA GLU A 72 10.80 9.42 6.95
C GLU A 72 9.46 8.83 7.41
N GLN A 73 9.45 8.04 8.50
CA GLN A 73 8.20 7.55 9.11
C GLN A 73 7.31 8.71 9.54
N GLN A 74 7.88 9.71 10.22
CA GLN A 74 7.15 10.89 10.67
C GLN A 74 6.58 11.69 9.49
N LEU A 75 7.36 11.84 8.41
CA LEU A 75 6.92 12.51 7.19
C LEU A 75 5.76 11.75 6.53
N ALA A 76 5.87 10.44 6.37
CA ALA A 76 4.81 9.61 5.80
C ALA A 76 3.52 9.69 6.63
N MET A 77 3.62 9.70 7.97
CA MET A 77 2.46 9.90 8.85
C MET A 77 1.85 11.29 8.72
N GLN A 78 2.67 12.35 8.62
CA GLN A 78 2.18 13.72 8.42
C GLN A 78 1.45 13.88 7.10
N ILE A 79 1.99 13.31 6.01
CA ILE A 79 1.32 13.31 4.71
C ILE A 79 -0.01 12.55 4.84
N SER A 80 -0.01 11.33 5.40
CA SER A 80 -1.25 10.56 5.60
C SER A 80 -2.31 11.29 6.40
N PHE A 81 -1.92 12.01 7.47
CA PHE A 81 -2.83 12.82 8.25
C PHE A 81 -3.39 14.02 7.47
N LEU A 82 -2.56 14.68 6.65
CA LEU A 82 -3.01 15.80 5.83
C LEU A 82 -4.07 15.37 4.81
N TYR A 83 -3.88 14.24 4.13
CA TYR A 83 -4.87 13.71 3.19
C TYR A 83 -6.20 13.36 3.89
N PHE A 84 -6.15 12.80 5.10
CA PHE A 84 -7.36 12.47 5.87
C PHE A 84 -8.20 13.71 6.27
N LEU A 85 -7.59 14.90 6.38
CA LEU A 85 -8.31 16.12 6.77
C LEU A 85 -8.88 16.91 5.58
N VAL A 86 -8.52 16.55 4.34
CA VAL A 86 -8.86 17.31 3.13
C VAL A 86 -9.95 16.62 2.29
N GLU A 87 -10.24 15.34 2.56
CA GLU A 87 -11.41 14.60 2.06
C GLU A 87 -12.60 14.66 3.04
#